data_AF-A0A2V9BA51-F1
#
_entry.id   AF-A0A2V9BA51-F1
#
_cell.length_a   1.000
_cell.length_b   1.000
_cell.length_c   1.000
_cell.angle_alpha   90.00
_cell.angle_beta   90.00
_cell.angle_gamma   90.00
#
_symmetry.space_group_name_H-M   'P 1'
#
loop_
_entity.id
_entity.type
_entity.pdbx_description
1 polymer ?
#
loop_
_entity_poly.entity_id
_entity_poly.type
_entity_poly.pdbx_seq_one_letter_code
_entity_poly.pdbx_strand_id
1 'polypeptide(L)' 'MRRITLFTLIAAWTLLAGSSATFGQATASGTIQGTVLDKSESVITGALVVIASKATGATRAASTSGE' A
#
# COMPACT_ATOMS: atom_id res chain seq x y z
N MET A 1 -13.27 17.49 44.38
CA MET A 1 -12.95 16.17 43.78
C MET A 1 -13.82 15.84 42.57
N ARG A 2 -15.17 15.89 42.67
CA ARG A 2 -16.10 15.66 41.53
C ARG A 2 -15.77 16.38 40.20
N ARG A 3 -15.37 17.66 40.26
CA ARG A 3 -15.00 18.44 39.07
C ARG A 3 -13.72 17.94 38.40
N ILE A 4 -12.73 17.56 39.21
CA ILE A 4 -11.45 17.02 38.72
C ILE A 4 -11.69 15.65 38.07
N THR A 5 -12.52 14.80 38.70
CA THR A 5 -12.93 13.50 38.14
C THR A 5 -13.64 13.63 36.80
N LEU A 6 -14.50 14.66 36.64
CA LEU A 6 -15.17 14.95 35.38
C LEU A 6 -14.18 15.41 34.30
N PHE A 7 -13.23 16.29 34.63
CA PHE A 7 -12.20 16.72 33.68
C PHE A 7 -11.30 15.56 33.23
N THR A 8 -10.93 14.66 34.14
CA THR A 8 -10.14 13.47 33.78
C THR A 8 -10.94 12.50 32.90
N LEU A 9 -12.25 12.36 33.12
CA LEU A 9 -13.11 11.50 32.31
C LEU A 9 -13.26 12.04 30.88
N ILE A 10 -13.45 13.35 30.75
CA ILE A 10 -13.57 14.03 29.45
C ILE A 10 -12.25 13.93 28.67
N ALA A 11 -11.12 14.16 29.34
CA ALA A 11 -9.80 14.04 28.71
C ALA A 11 -9.53 12.62 28.20
N ALA A 12 -9.89 11.60 28.98
CA ALA A 12 -9.80 10.20 28.55
C ALA A 12 -10.66 9.95 27.31
N TRP A 13 -11.92 10.40 27.32
CA TRP A 13 -12.83 10.26 26.17
C TRP A 13 -12.30 10.91 24.89
N THR A 14 -11.73 12.12 24.99
CA THR A 14 -11.14 12.80 23.82
C THR A 14 -9.92 12.06 23.26
N LEU A 15 -9.15 11.39 24.13
CA LEU A 15 -7.98 10.62 23.73
C LEU A 15 -8.39 9.34 22.98
N LEU A 16 -9.47 8.68 23.42
CA LEU A 16 -10.04 7.51 22.75
C LEU A 16 -10.61 7.85 21.36
N ALA A 17 -11.29 9.01 21.23
CA ALA A 17 -11.90 9.45 19.97
C ALA A 17 -10.88 9.83 18.88
N GLY A 18 -9.67 10.29 19.27
CA GLY A 18 -8.61 10.71 18.34
C GLY A 18 -7.81 9.58 17.67
N SER A 19 -8.01 8.32 18.08
CA SER A 19 -7.24 7.16 17.58
C SER A 19 -7.66 6.64 16.20
N SER A 20 -8.78 7.14 15.65
CA SER A 20 -9.31 6.68 14.37
C SER A 20 -8.52 7.19 13.14
N ALA A 21 -7.62 8.17 13.32
CA ALA A 21 -6.88 8.79 12.23
C ALA A 21 -5.43 8.30 12.07
N THR A 22 -4.95 7.36 12.89
CA THR A 22 -3.52 6.99 12.94
C THR A 22 -3.13 5.77 12.12
N PHE A 23 -4.05 5.18 11.35
CA PHE A 23 -3.71 4.16 10.35
C PHE A 23 -3.78 4.77 8.95
N GLY A 24 -2.84 5.67 8.70
CA GLY A 24 -2.60 6.24 7.39
C GLY A 24 -2.24 5.15 6.39
N GLN A 25 -3.01 5.12 5.29
CA GLN A 25 -2.71 4.41 4.06
C GLN A 25 -2.59 2.87 4.21
N ALA A 26 -3.74 2.20 4.10
CA ALA A 26 -3.77 0.88 3.48
C ALA A 26 -3.26 1.02 2.04
N THR A 27 -1.94 1.02 1.87
CA THR A 27 -1.32 0.93 0.56
C THR A 27 -1.66 -0.47 0.07
N ALA A 28 -2.75 -0.60 -0.70
CA ALA A 28 -3.07 -1.82 -1.40
C ALA A 28 -1.92 -2.10 -2.39
N SER A 29 -0.90 -2.80 -1.91
CA SER A 29 0.22 -3.27 -2.70
C SER A 29 -0.12 -4.68 -3.15
N GLY A 30 -0.49 -4.83 -4.42
CA GLY A 30 -0.58 -6.13 -5.07
C GLY A 30 0.75 -6.48 -5.72
N THR A 31 1.13 -7.76 -5.66
CA THR A 31 2.26 -8.28 -6.43
C THR A 31 1.74 -8.82 -7.76
N ILE A 32 2.32 -8.37 -8.87
CA ILE A 32 2.09 -8.93 -10.20
C ILE A 32 3.31 -9.80 -10.53
N GLN A 33 3.08 -11.08 -10.78
CA GLN A 33 4.11 -12.04 -11.17
C GLN A 33 3.73 -12.68 -12.51
N GLY A 34 4.74 -13.01 -13.30
CA GLY A 34 4.57 -13.66 -14.60
C GLY A 34 5.89 -13.73 -15.35
N THR A 35 5.89 -14.53 -16.43
CA THR A 35 7.05 -14.74 -17.29
C THR A 35 6.80 -14.07 -18.63
N VAL A 36 7.79 -13.33 -19.14
CA VAL A 36 7.75 -12.78 -20.49
C VAL A 36 8.39 -13.80 -21.42
N LEU A 37 7.60 -14.32 -22.36
CA LEU A 37 8.04 -15.32 -23.34
C LEU A 37 8.12 -14.73 -24.74
N ASP A 38 9.07 -15.20 -25.54
CA ASP A 38 9.13 -14.94 -26.98
C ASP A 38 8.20 -15.89 -27.77
N LYS A 39 8.13 -15.73 -29.10
CA LYS A 39 7.30 -16.58 -29.96
C LYS A 39 7.78 -18.04 -30.00
N SER A 40 9.03 -18.30 -29.66
CA SER A 40 9.60 -19.64 -29.46
C SER A 40 9.45 -20.17 -28.04
N GLU A 41 8.62 -19.53 -27.20
CA GLU A 41 8.37 -19.90 -25.80
C GLU A 41 9.62 -19.78 -24.89
N SER A 42 10.65 -19.04 -25.30
CA SER A 42 11.83 -18.80 -24.46
C SER A 42 11.63 -17.61 -23.53
N VAL A 43 12.18 -17.71 -22.32
CA VAL A 43 12.16 -16.62 -21.32
C VAL A 43 12.99 -15.45 -21.80
N ILE A 44 12.36 -14.28 -21.91
CA ILE A 44 13.04 -13.03 -22.25
C ILE A 44 13.58 -12.39 -20.98
N THR A 45 14.90 -12.36 -20.83
CA THR A 45 15.60 -11.68 -19.74
C THR A 45 15.93 -10.23 -20.12
N GLY A 46 15.92 -9.32 -19.14
CA GLY A 46 16.25 -7.90 -19.36
C GLY A 46 15.18 -7.07 -20.08
N ALA A 47 13.96 -7.60 -20.29
CA ALA A 47 12.86 -6.85 -20.89
C ALA A 47 12.32 -5.80 -19.90
N LEU A 48 12.17 -4.55 -20.36
CA LEU A 48 11.54 -3.50 -19.57
C LEU A 48 10.01 -3.67 -19.57
N VAL A 49 9.45 -3.95 -18.40
CA VAL A 49 8.01 -4.06 -18.18
C VAL A 49 7.52 -2.79 -17.49
N VAL A 50 6.56 -2.10 -18.10
CA VAL A 50 5.90 -0.91 -17.54
C VAL A 50 4.42 -1.21 -17.32
N ILE A 51 3.98 -1.11 -16.06
CA ILE A 51 2.60 -1.36 -15.65
C ILE A 51 1.99 -0.05 -15.19
N ALA A 52 0.83 0.29 -15.72
CA ALA A 52 0.05 1.46 -15.33
C ALA A 52 -1.23 1.04 -14.61
N SER A 53 -1.47 1.61 -13.43
CA SER A 53 -2.75 1.45 -12.73
C SER A 53 -3.85 2.22 -13.47
N LYS A 54 -4.89 1.51 -13.95
CA LYS A 54 -6.04 2.16 -14.60
C LYS A 54 -6.79 3.11 -13.66
N ALA A 55 -6.83 2.80 -12.37
CA ALA A 55 -7.58 3.57 -11.39
C ALA A 55 -6.87 4.86 -10.95
N THR A 56 -5.53 4.83 -10.87
CA THR A 56 -4.74 5.94 -10.30
C THR A 56 -3.74 6.57 -11.27
N GLY A 57 -3.52 5.97 -12.44
CA GLY A 57 -2.50 6.40 -13.40
C GLY A 57 -1.06 6.13 -12.97
N ALA A 58 -0.83 5.60 -11.77
CA ALA A 58 0.52 5.34 -11.27
C ALA A 58 1.24 4.27 -12.10
N THR A 59 2.48 4.54 -12.49
CA THR A 59 3.31 3.62 -13.28
C THR A 59 4.39 2.96 -12.43
N ARG A 60 4.65 1.68 -12.69
CA ARG A 60 5.78 0.93 -12.14
C ARG A 60 6.54 0.28 -13.27
N ALA A 61 7.87 0.37 -13.21
CA ALA A 61 8.75 -0.22 -14.20
C ALA A 61 9.70 -1.22 -13.52
N ALA A 62 9.89 -2.38 -14.14
CA ALA A 62 10.82 -3.40 -13.69
C ALA A 62 11.41 -4.14 -14.90
N SER A 63 12.66 -4.56 -14.80
CA SER A 63 13.27 -5.43 -15.80
C SER A 63 13.02 -6.90 -15.45
N THR A 64 12.76 -7.74 -16.45
CA THR A 64 12.66 -9.19 -16.23
C THR A 64 14.02 -9.78 -15.82
N SER A 65 14.02 -10.66 -14.82
CA SER A 65 15.18 -11.48 -14.45
C SER A 65 15.14 -12.83 -15.18
N GLY A 66 16.28 -13.53 -15.17
CA GLY A 66 16.44 -14.88 -15.74
C GLY A 66 16.59 -15.96 -14.70
N GLU A 67 15.98 -15.80 -13.52
CA GLU A 67 15.97 -16.80 -12.45
C GLU A 67 14.77 -17.74 -12.57
#